data_AF-A0A967WRP0-F1
#
_entry.id   AF-A0A967WRP0-F1
#
_cell.length_a   1.000
_cell.length_b   1.000
_cell.length_c   1.000
_cell.angle_alpha   90.00
_cell.angle_beta   90.00
_cell.angle_gamma   90.00
#
_symmetry.space_group_name_H-M   'P 1'
#
loop_
_entity.id
_entity.type
_entity.pdbx_description
1 polymer ?
#
loop_
_entity_poly.entity_id
_entity_poly.type
_entity_poly.pdbx_seq_one_letter_code
_entity_poly.pdbx_strand_id
1 'polypeptide(L)'
;MTEFNAELRSVAAGSLPHTDSVAACQLALSTLDIPTWPQLPRLSFLENMYVQFSERFPGVVINNEQIYIDRERDLDPELEA
;
A
#
# COMPACT_ATOMS: atom_id res chain seq x y z
N MET A 1 -29.12 -21.89 -7.47
CA MET A 1 -28.55 -20.55 -7.26
C MET A 1 -28.79 -20.19 -5.81
N THR A 2 -27.74 -19.90 -5.05
CA THR A 2 -27.86 -19.39 -3.69
C THR A 2 -28.38 -17.95 -3.77
N GLU A 3 -29.29 -17.55 -2.89
CA GLU A 3 -29.69 -16.15 -2.77
C GLU A 3 -28.51 -15.29 -2.32
N PHE A 4 -28.42 -14.09 -2.88
CA PHE A 4 -27.43 -13.10 -2.47
C PHE A 4 -27.82 -12.48 -1.13
N ASN A 5 -26.86 -12.42 -0.20
CA ASN A 5 -26.97 -11.68 1.06
C ASN A 5 -25.84 -10.65 1.13
N ALA A 6 -26.20 -9.39 1.36
CA ALA A 6 -25.24 -8.28 1.31
C ALA A 6 -24.25 -8.26 2.49
N GLU A 7 -24.65 -8.77 3.68
CA GLU A 7 -23.89 -8.77 4.96
C GLU A 7 -23.37 -7.42 5.48
N LEU A 8 -23.25 -6.39 4.63
CA LEU A 8 -22.84 -5.00 4.94
C LEU A 8 -21.54 -4.90 5.75
N ARG A 9 -20.58 -5.80 5.48
CA ARG A 9 -19.29 -5.85 6.16
C ARG A 9 -18.45 -4.59 5.92
N SER A 10 -17.84 -4.11 6.98
CA SER A 10 -16.93 -2.96 6.97
C SER A 10 -15.54 -3.30 6.43
N VAL A 11 -14.99 -2.38 5.65
CA VAL A 11 -13.64 -2.42 5.08
C VAL A 11 -13.12 -0.98 4.97
N ALA A 12 -11.80 -0.80 5.06
CA ALA A 12 -11.15 0.50 4.87
C ALA A 12 -10.31 0.52 3.58
N ALA A 13 -10.03 1.72 3.05
CA ALA A 13 -9.12 1.85 1.91
C ALA A 13 -7.65 1.55 2.30
N GLY A 14 -7.27 1.73 3.58
CA GLY A 14 -5.98 1.29 4.13
C GLY A 14 -5.11 2.39 4.75
N SER A 15 -5.12 3.61 4.23
CA SER A 15 -4.27 4.70 4.75
C SER A 15 -4.73 5.21 6.12
N LEU A 16 -3.80 5.28 7.08
CA LEU A 16 -4.06 5.72 8.45
C LEU A 16 -3.05 6.78 8.94
N PRO A 17 -3.48 7.78 9.73
CA PRO A 17 -2.64 8.88 10.19
C PRO A 17 -1.79 8.53 11.42
N HIS A 18 -1.38 7.27 11.56
CA HIS A 18 -0.64 6.77 12.71
C HIS A 18 0.88 6.87 12.49
N THR A 19 1.61 7.05 13.60
CA THR A 19 3.07 6.94 13.69
C THR A 19 3.51 5.72 14.50
N ASP A 20 2.57 4.86 14.87
CA ASP A 20 2.80 3.60 15.57
C ASP A 20 2.09 2.50 14.77
N SER A 21 2.89 1.59 14.21
CA SER A 21 2.40 0.50 13.36
C SER A 21 1.63 -0.55 14.14
N VAL A 22 1.99 -0.80 15.40
CA VAL A 22 1.30 -1.77 16.26
C VAL A 22 -0.11 -1.27 16.57
N ALA A 23 -0.24 0.01 16.94
CA ALA A 23 -1.53 0.62 17.20
C ALA A 23 -2.44 0.62 15.96
N ALA A 24 -1.88 0.95 14.78
CA ALA A 24 -2.63 0.94 13.53
C ALA A 24 -3.14 -0.47 13.13
N CYS A 25 -2.29 -1.49 13.25
CA CYS A 25 -2.67 -2.87 12.99
C CYS A 25 -3.74 -3.35 13.98
N GLN A 26 -3.60 -3.02 15.27
CA GLN A 26 -4.61 -3.36 16.28
C GLN A 26 -5.96 -2.72 15.95
N LEU A 27 -5.99 -1.45 15.54
CA LEU A 27 -7.21 -0.79 15.12
C LEU A 27 -7.86 -1.51 13.92
N ALA A 28 -7.10 -1.79 12.87
CA ALA A 28 -7.62 -2.46 11.67
C ALA A 28 -8.20 -3.85 11.99
N LEU A 29 -7.50 -4.65 12.80
CA LEU A 29 -7.92 -6.00 13.18
C LEU A 29 -9.11 -6.02 14.15
N SER A 30 -9.27 -4.99 14.99
CA SER A 30 -10.33 -4.98 16.01
C SER A 30 -11.62 -4.29 15.58
N THR A 31 -11.60 -3.49 14.51
CA THR A 31 -12.75 -2.66 14.12
C THR A 31 -13.38 -3.01 12.78
N LEU A 32 -12.64 -3.62 11.85
CA LEU A 32 -13.13 -3.95 10.52
C LEU A 32 -13.57 -5.41 10.42
N ASP A 33 -14.70 -5.67 9.78
CA ASP A 33 -15.15 -7.03 9.46
C ASP A 33 -14.22 -7.71 8.45
N ILE A 34 -13.60 -6.91 7.57
CA ILE A 34 -12.58 -7.31 6.62
C ILE A 34 -11.35 -6.41 6.85
N PRO A 35 -10.39 -6.83 7.69
CA PRO A 35 -9.20 -6.05 7.99
C PRO A 35 -8.35 -5.81 6.75
N THR A 36 -7.77 -4.62 6.65
CA THR A 36 -6.83 -4.24 5.59
C THR A 36 -5.44 -4.01 6.14
N TRP A 37 -4.42 -4.22 5.29
CA TRP A 37 -3.06 -3.77 5.58
C TRP A 37 -3.06 -2.24 5.76
N PRO A 38 -2.67 -1.72 6.93
CA PRO A 38 -2.64 -0.28 7.14
C PRO A 38 -1.41 0.34 6.48
N GLN A 39 -1.62 1.39 5.69
CA GLN A 39 -0.56 2.18 5.06
C GLN A 39 -0.32 3.42 5.93
N LEU A 40 0.93 3.68 6.30
CA LEU A 40 1.29 4.63 7.36
C LEU A 40 2.14 5.81 6.87
N PRO A 41 1.63 6.69 5.98
CA PRO A 41 2.42 7.75 5.35
C PRO A 41 2.97 8.80 6.34
N ARG A 42 2.43 8.88 7.56
CA ARG A 42 3.00 9.72 8.64
C ARG A 42 4.17 9.07 9.37
N LEU A 43 4.26 7.74 9.34
CA LEU A 43 5.37 7.00 9.95
C LEU A 43 6.61 7.06 9.04
N SER A 44 6.43 6.89 7.74
CA SER A 44 7.52 6.89 6.76
C SER A 44 7.02 7.24 5.37
N PHE A 45 7.84 7.92 4.57
CA PHE A 45 7.57 8.10 3.14
C PHE A 45 7.39 6.76 2.41
N LEU A 46 8.10 5.72 2.82
CA LEU A 46 8.04 4.37 2.22
C LEU A 46 6.69 3.68 2.46
N GLU A 47 5.89 4.16 3.40
CA GLU A 47 4.57 3.64 3.73
C GLU A 47 3.46 4.30 2.89
N ASN A 48 3.80 5.22 1.98
CA ASN A 48 2.84 5.71 1.00
C ASN A 48 2.45 4.58 0.05
N MET A 49 1.15 4.50 -0.24
CA MET A 49 0.57 3.49 -1.14
C MET A 49 1.33 3.35 -2.46
N TYR A 50 1.61 4.48 -3.12
CA TYR A 50 2.29 4.48 -4.42
C TYR A 50 3.76 4.06 -4.32
N VAL A 51 4.40 4.17 -3.15
CA VAL A 51 5.78 3.68 -2.97
C VAL A 51 5.77 2.17 -2.77
N GLN A 52 4.87 1.68 -1.92
CA GLN A 52 4.72 0.24 -1.65
C GLN A 52 4.36 -0.54 -2.92
N PHE A 53 3.39 -0.06 -3.70
CA PHE A 53 2.95 -0.76 -4.92
C PHE A 53 3.93 -0.62 -6.10
N SER A 54 4.89 0.29 -6.03
CA SER A 54 5.93 0.45 -7.05
C SER A 54 7.21 -0.30 -6.70
N GLU A 55 7.26 -1.05 -5.60
CA GLU A 55 8.42 -1.87 -5.27
C GLU A 55 8.77 -2.81 -6.45
N ARG A 56 10.03 -2.78 -6.88
CA ARG A 56 10.58 -3.55 -8.03
C ARG A 56 9.98 -3.21 -9.39
N PHE A 57 9.21 -2.14 -9.52
CA PHE A 57 8.84 -1.67 -10.85
C PHE A 57 10.09 -1.29 -11.65
N PRO A 58 10.21 -1.68 -12.93
CA PRO A 58 11.40 -1.40 -13.74
C PRO A 58 11.80 0.07 -13.76
N GLY A 59 13.07 0.34 -13.46
CA GLY A 59 13.59 1.70 -13.39
C GLY A 59 13.03 2.58 -12.26
N VAL A 60 12.27 2.02 -11.31
CA VAL A 60 11.80 2.79 -10.15
C VAL A 60 12.97 3.28 -9.32
N VAL A 61 12.96 4.57 -8.99
CA VAL A 61 13.92 5.21 -8.09
C VAL A 61 13.16 5.85 -6.94
N ILE A 62 13.59 5.57 -5.72
CA ILE A 62 13.10 6.18 -4.49
C ILE A 62 14.28 6.90 -3.83
N ASN A 63 14.22 8.22 -3.73
CA ASN A 63 15.27 9.03 -3.12
C ASN A 63 14.70 10.34 -2.57
N ASN A 64 15.20 10.81 -1.42
CA ASN A 64 14.82 12.09 -0.80
C ASN A 64 13.29 12.31 -0.73
N GLU A 65 12.54 11.28 -0.31
CA GLU A 65 11.06 11.33 -0.27
C GLU A 65 10.40 11.66 -1.62
N GLN A 66 11.04 11.21 -2.70
CA GLN A 66 10.51 11.26 -4.06
C GLN A 66 10.55 9.86 -4.67
N ILE A 67 9.61 9.63 -5.59
CA ILE A 67 9.55 8.44 -6.42
C ILE A 67 9.40 8.85 -7.87
N TYR A 68 10.17 8.23 -8.76
CA TYR A 68 10.10 8.45 -10.21
C TYR A 68 10.66 7.24 -10.95
N ILE A 69 10.46 7.22 -12.27
CA ILE A 69 11.06 6.22 -13.15
C ILE A 69 12.29 6.86 -13.81
N ASP A 70 13.46 6.26 -13.61
CA ASP A 70 14.66 6.62 -14.35
C ASP A 70 14.58 6.06 -15.77
N ARG A 71 14.37 6.97 -16.72
CA ARG A 71 14.20 6.65 -18.14
C ARG A 71 15.51 6.73 -18.94
N GLU A 72 16.62 7.07 -18.30
CA GLU A 72 17.94 7.10 -18.95
C GLU A 72 18.59 5.71 -19.00
N ARG A 73 18.08 4.76 -18.20
CA ARG A 73 18.49 3.37 -18.18
C ARG A 73 17.80 2.56 -19.28
N ASP A 74 18.47 1.50 -19.74
CA ASP A 74 17.84 0.45 -20.54
C ASP A 74 16.91 -0.37 -19.62
N LEU A 75 15.61 -0.27 -19.85
CA LEU A 75 14.57 -0.88 -19.03
C LEU A 75 14.03 -2.19 -19.63
N ASP A 76 14.35 -2.48 -20.90
CA ASP A 76 13.79 -3.63 -21.63
C ASP A 76 14.04 -4.96 -20.87
N PRO A 77 15.24 -5.23 -20.31
CA PRO A 77 15.48 -6.46 -19.56
C PRO A 77 14.62 -6.63 -18.31
N GLU A 78 14.27 -5.53 -17.63
CA GLU A 78 13.46 -5.54 -16.41
C GLU A 78 11.95 -5.62 -16.72
N LEU A 79 11.52 -5.09 -17.87
CA LEU A 79 10.13 -5.11 -18.31
C LEU A 79 9.70 -6.45 -18.95
N GLU A 80 10.65 -7.19 -19.52
CA GLU A 80 10.41 -8.49 -20.17
C GLU A 80 10.57 -9.70 -19.24
N ALA A 81 10.96 -9.48 -17.97
CA ALA A 81 11.19 -10.52 -16.97
C ALA A 81 9.88 -11.01 -16.29
#